data_AF-A0A2E5R3Y1-F1
#
_entry.id   AF-A0A2E5R3Y1-F1
#
_cell.length_a   1.000
_cell.length_b   1.000
_cell.length_c   1.000
_cell.angle_alpha   90.00
_cell.angle_beta   90.00
_cell.angle_gamma   90.00
#
_symmetry.space_group_name_H-M   'P 1'
#
loop_
_entity.id
_entity.type
_entity.pdbx_description
1 polymer ?
#
loop_
_entity_poly.entity_id
_entity_poly.type
_entity_poly.pdbx_seq_one_letter_code
_entity_poly.pdbx_strand_id
1 'polypeptide(L)'
;MDFNKVYLDDNLLYKIYNLLSFNDMITFSYINQYTYNNYKQKTKYKIFLFLNNDYKLFRKCLQFYKYSITELYYLGKYSINNINYVTRYDNDDIHYYDLRFIFELIYNKFNYKNIPIKDEFLIKAIKYIKKSISFNRFETIYNISKYPLLHSLSYMFTPKTKWVYI
;
A
#
# COMPACT_ATOMS: atom_id res chain seq x y z
N MET A 1 4.18 29.82 -11.24
CA MET A 1 5.61 29.51 -10.94
C MET A 1 6.51 30.01 -12.06
N ASP A 2 7.61 30.70 -11.74
CA ASP A 2 8.57 31.20 -12.74
C ASP A 2 9.57 30.12 -13.16
N PHE A 3 9.59 29.76 -14.44
CA PHE A 3 10.56 28.85 -15.05
C PHE A 3 11.27 29.60 -16.17
N ASN A 4 12.55 29.96 -15.99
CA ASN A 4 13.33 30.61 -17.05
C ASN A 4 12.60 31.78 -17.74
N LYS A 5 11.98 32.68 -16.96
CA LYS A 5 11.20 33.85 -17.42
C LYS A 5 9.82 33.53 -18.03
N VAL A 6 9.34 32.30 -17.90
CA VAL A 6 7.97 31.90 -18.26
C VAL A 6 7.17 31.69 -16.98
N TYR A 7 6.16 32.53 -16.77
CA TYR A 7 5.20 32.35 -15.68
C TYR A 7 4.16 31.32 -16.08
N LEU A 8 4.25 30.12 -15.51
CA LEU A 8 3.18 29.13 -15.61
C LEU A 8 2.14 29.40 -14.53
N ASP A 9 0.90 29.64 -14.95
CA ASP A 9 -0.25 29.79 -14.07
C ASP A 9 -0.49 28.52 -13.24
N ASP A 10 -0.95 28.70 -12.01
CA ASP A 10 -1.14 27.61 -11.05
C ASP A 10 -2.22 26.62 -11.51
N ASN A 11 -3.25 27.08 -12.24
CA ASN A 11 -4.26 26.17 -12.80
C ASN A 11 -3.66 25.31 -13.92
N LEU A 12 -2.78 25.88 -14.74
CA LEU A 12 -2.11 25.13 -15.80
C LEU A 12 -1.16 24.08 -15.20
N LEU A 13 -0.38 24.45 -14.17
CA LEU A 13 0.47 23.52 -13.44
C LEU A 13 -0.34 22.38 -12.80
N TYR A 14 -1.50 22.70 -12.22
CA TYR A 14 -2.39 21.71 -11.64
C TYR A 14 -2.94 20.73 -12.70
N LYS A 15 -3.33 21.24 -13.88
CA LYS A 15 -3.78 20.41 -15.02
C LYS A 15 -2.66 19.50 -15.50
N ILE A 16 -1.46 20.03 -15.70
CA ILE A 16 -0.27 19.24 -16.09
C ILE A 16 -0.02 18.15 -15.05
N TYR A 17 0.03 18.52 -13.77
CA TYR A 17 0.25 17.58 -12.68
C TYR A 17 -0.74 16.43 -12.70
N ASN A 18 -2.04 16.68 -12.94
CA ASN A 18 -3.05 15.62 -12.95
C ASN A 18 -2.93 14.63 -14.12
N LEU A 19 -2.24 15.00 -15.20
CA LEU A 19 -1.97 14.12 -16.34
C LEU A 19 -0.75 13.23 -16.13
N LEU A 20 0.07 13.50 -15.10
CA LEU A 20 1.30 12.77 -14.83
C LEU A 20 1.02 11.35 -14.32
N SER A 21 1.89 10.41 -14.69
CA SER A 21 1.95 9.10 -14.05
C SER A 21 2.31 9.25 -12.57
N PHE A 22 2.07 8.22 -11.75
CA PHE A 22 2.42 8.29 -10.33
C PHE A 22 3.93 8.55 -10.11
N ASN A 23 4.79 7.97 -10.94
CA ASN A 23 6.24 8.19 -10.85
C ASN A 23 6.59 9.64 -11.20
N ASP A 24 5.98 10.17 -12.26
CA ASP A 24 6.23 11.55 -12.69
C ASP A 24 5.66 12.55 -11.69
N MET A 25 4.55 12.23 -11.02
CA MET A 25 4.04 13.03 -9.90
C MET A 25 4.99 13.07 -8.71
N ILE A 26 5.74 11.98 -8.44
CA ILE A 26 6.79 12.01 -7.42
C ILE A 26 7.88 12.96 -7.89
N THR A 27 8.45 12.75 -9.08
CA THR A 27 9.52 13.59 -9.62
C THR A 27 9.13 15.07 -9.64
N PHE A 28 7.92 15.37 -10.13
CA PHE A 28 7.38 16.72 -10.21
C PHE A 28 7.28 17.40 -8.85
N SER A 29 6.78 16.69 -7.83
CA SER A 29 6.68 17.19 -6.46
C SER A 29 8.05 17.44 -5.80
N TYR A 30 9.18 17.10 -6.42
CA TYR A 30 10.50 17.29 -5.85
C TYR A 30 11.42 18.18 -6.71
N ILE A 31 10.89 18.84 -7.75
CA ILE A 31 11.69 19.73 -8.62
C ILE A 31 12.21 20.94 -7.82
N ASN A 32 11.38 21.52 -6.96
CA ASN A 32 11.71 22.72 -6.18
C ASN A 32 10.77 22.88 -4.97
N GLN A 33 11.04 23.89 -4.14
CA GLN A 33 10.25 24.17 -2.93
C GLN A 33 8.76 24.44 -3.22
N TYR A 34 8.44 25.17 -4.29
CA TYR A 34 7.05 25.49 -4.66
C TYR A 34 6.27 24.22 -5.00
N THR A 35 6.81 23.38 -5.89
CA THR A 35 6.18 22.11 -6.30
C THR A 35 6.06 21.13 -5.13
N TYR A 36 7.07 21.07 -4.27
CA TYR A 36 7.05 20.25 -3.06
C TYR A 36 5.93 20.63 -2.11
N ASN A 37 5.80 21.92 -1.79
CA ASN A 37 4.78 22.39 -0.86
C ASN A 37 3.36 22.16 -1.41
N ASN A 38 3.15 22.34 -2.71
CA ASN A 38 1.82 22.26 -3.32
C ASN A 38 1.37 20.84 -3.68
N TYR A 39 2.29 19.95 -4.07
CA TYR A 39 1.90 18.67 -4.68
C TYR A 39 2.30 17.43 -3.88
N LYS A 40 3.27 17.50 -2.96
CA LYS A 40 3.74 16.33 -2.20
C LYS A 40 2.61 15.60 -1.48
N GLN A 41 1.78 16.32 -0.73
CA GLN A 41 0.69 15.71 0.04
C GLN A 41 -0.34 15.05 -0.87
N LYS A 42 -0.65 15.70 -2.00
CA LYS A 42 -1.55 15.14 -3.00
C LYS A 42 -1.00 13.85 -3.60
N THR A 43 0.30 13.79 -3.92
CA THR A 43 0.95 12.55 -4.37
C THR A 43 0.91 11.48 -3.28
N LYS A 44 1.23 11.84 -2.03
CA LYS A 44 1.22 10.93 -0.87
C LYS A 44 -0.15 10.27 -0.69
N TYR A 45 -1.24 11.04 -0.72
CA TYR A 45 -2.59 10.53 -0.49
C TYR A 45 -3.16 9.66 -1.62
N LYS A 46 -2.47 9.55 -2.77
CA LYS A 46 -2.81 8.53 -3.79
C LYS A 46 -2.64 7.11 -3.29
N ILE A 47 -1.94 6.88 -2.17
CA ILE A 47 -1.87 5.55 -1.53
C ILE A 47 -3.24 4.90 -1.32
N PHE A 48 -4.29 5.69 -1.04
CA PHE A 48 -5.65 5.19 -0.87
C PHE A 48 -6.26 4.64 -2.17
N LEU A 49 -5.84 5.14 -3.33
CA LEU A 49 -6.28 4.61 -4.64
C LEU A 49 -5.66 3.23 -4.91
N PHE A 50 -4.43 3.02 -4.46
CA PHE A 50 -3.67 1.79 -4.69
C PHE A 50 -3.96 0.71 -3.65
N LEU A 51 -4.41 1.11 -2.47
CA LEU A 51 -4.71 0.20 -1.37
C LEU A 51 -5.73 -0.86 -1.79
N ASN A 52 -5.37 -2.13 -1.59
CA ASN A 52 -6.09 -3.33 -2.02
C ASN A 52 -6.26 -3.50 -3.54
N ASN A 53 -5.79 -2.57 -4.38
CA ASN A 53 -5.97 -2.61 -5.85
C ASN A 53 -4.68 -2.84 -6.63
N ASP A 54 -3.60 -2.15 -6.25
CA ASP A 54 -2.28 -2.20 -6.91
C ASP A 54 -1.18 -2.26 -5.84
N TYR A 55 -0.69 -3.47 -5.59
CA TYR A 55 0.33 -3.69 -4.58
C TYR A 55 1.68 -3.02 -4.91
N LYS A 56 2.07 -2.92 -6.19
CA LYS A 56 3.36 -2.28 -6.59
C LYS A 56 3.33 -0.80 -6.23
N LEU A 57 2.28 -0.10 -6.66
CA LEU A 57 2.16 1.33 -6.42
C LEU A 57 1.93 1.62 -4.94
N PHE A 58 1.14 0.80 -4.25
CA PHE A 58 0.95 0.91 -2.80
C PHE A 58 2.27 0.75 -2.02
N ARG A 59 3.04 -0.31 -2.28
CA ARG A 59 4.33 -0.53 -1.59
C ARG A 59 5.30 0.60 -1.90
N LYS A 60 5.33 1.09 -3.15
CA LYS A 60 6.14 2.24 -3.53
C LYS A 60 5.75 3.50 -2.76
N CYS A 61 4.45 3.78 -2.59
CA CYS A 61 3.95 4.87 -1.74
C CYS A 61 4.45 4.76 -0.29
N LEU A 62 4.41 3.56 0.30
CA LEU A 62 4.89 3.32 1.67
C LEU A 62 6.40 3.52 1.83
N GLN A 63 7.18 3.17 0.81
CA GLN A 63 8.63 3.36 0.83
C GLN A 63 9.04 4.83 0.66
N PHE A 64 8.33 5.58 -0.18
CA PHE A 64 8.67 6.98 -0.48
C PHE A 64 8.22 7.97 0.60
N TYR A 65 7.09 7.71 1.25
CA TYR A 65 6.49 8.66 2.20
C TYR A 65 6.43 8.09 3.61
N LYS A 66 6.70 8.95 4.60
CA LYS A 66 6.42 8.64 6.00
C LYS A 66 4.95 8.88 6.31
N TYR A 67 4.33 7.91 6.96
CA TYR A 67 2.96 7.98 7.45
C TYR A 67 2.97 8.02 8.97
N SER A 68 2.16 8.91 9.54
CA SER A 68 1.89 8.96 10.97
C SER A 68 1.11 7.73 11.41
N ILE A 69 1.10 7.48 12.73
CA ILE A 69 0.32 6.39 13.33
C ILE A 69 -1.16 6.52 12.97
N THR A 70 -1.69 7.75 12.96
CA THR A 70 -3.09 8.05 12.60
C THR A 70 -3.37 7.72 11.13
N GLU A 71 -2.49 8.09 10.22
CA GLU A 71 -2.64 7.75 8.80
C GLU A 71 -2.56 6.23 8.57
N LEU A 72 -1.63 5.55 9.23
CA LEU A 72 -1.52 4.08 9.19
C LEU A 72 -2.76 3.41 9.75
N TYR A 73 -3.38 3.96 10.81
CA TYR A 73 -4.64 3.46 11.35
C TYR A 73 -5.76 3.54 10.30
N TYR A 74 -5.91 4.67 9.61
CA TYR A 74 -6.93 4.82 8.56
C TYR A 74 -6.68 3.91 7.37
N LEU A 75 -5.42 3.79 6.93
CA LEU A 75 -5.04 2.84 5.87
C LEU A 75 -5.34 1.40 6.29
N GLY A 76 -5.00 1.01 7.52
CA GLY A 76 -5.27 -0.32 8.03
C GLY A 76 -6.76 -0.62 8.18
N LYS A 77 -7.55 0.33 8.69
CA LYS A 77 -9.01 0.22 8.74
C LYS A 77 -9.61 0.03 7.35
N TYR A 78 -9.19 0.84 6.38
CA TYR A 78 -9.66 0.70 5.00
C TYR A 78 -9.24 -0.63 4.38
N SER A 79 -8.00 -1.05 4.60
CA SER A 79 -7.45 -2.30 4.05
C SER A 79 -8.20 -3.53 4.56
N ILE A 80 -8.50 -3.58 5.86
CA ILE A 80 -9.23 -4.67 6.50
C ILE A 80 -10.69 -4.69 6.03
N ASN A 81 -11.35 -3.53 5.97
CA ASN A 81 -12.76 -3.44 5.61
C ASN A 81 -13.03 -3.76 4.13
N ASN A 82 -12.07 -3.52 3.25
CA ASN A 82 -12.19 -3.73 1.81
C ASN A 82 -11.23 -4.81 1.31
N ILE A 83 -10.90 -5.78 2.15
CA ILE A 83 -9.92 -6.81 1.80
C ILE A 83 -10.40 -7.61 0.59
N ASN A 84 -9.49 -7.80 -0.37
CA ASN A 84 -9.76 -8.59 -1.57
C ASN A 84 -9.38 -10.06 -1.36
N TYR A 85 -9.83 -10.89 -2.29
CA TYR A 85 -9.47 -12.30 -2.36
C TYR A 85 -8.53 -12.56 -3.54
N VAL A 86 -7.65 -13.55 -3.38
CA VAL A 86 -6.74 -14.06 -4.41
C VAL A 86 -6.94 -15.57 -4.57
N THR A 87 -6.70 -16.05 -5.78
CA THR A 87 -6.80 -17.47 -6.16
C THR A 87 -5.46 -17.98 -6.61
N ARG A 88 -5.23 -19.30 -6.48
CA ARG A 88 -3.98 -19.90 -6.94
C ARG A 88 -3.97 -20.11 -8.46
N TYR A 89 -5.15 -20.37 -9.02
CA TYR A 89 -5.38 -20.57 -10.45
C TYR A 89 -6.65 -19.82 -10.87
N ASP A 90 -6.77 -19.44 -12.15
CA ASP A 90 -7.85 -18.60 -12.66
C ASP A 90 -9.25 -19.26 -12.60
N ASN A 91 -9.30 -20.59 -12.39
CA ASN A 91 -10.53 -21.39 -12.30
C ASN A 91 -10.68 -22.11 -10.93
N ASP A 92 -10.04 -21.60 -9.87
CA ASP A 92 -10.05 -22.23 -8.56
C ASP A 92 -11.17 -21.63 -7.67
N ASP A 93 -12.01 -22.48 -7.08
CA ASP A 93 -13.06 -22.07 -6.13
C ASP A 93 -12.47 -21.72 -4.75
N ILE A 94 -11.19 -22.02 -4.53
CA ILE A 94 -10.49 -21.76 -3.28
C ILE A 94 -9.98 -20.32 -3.27
N HIS A 95 -10.61 -19.49 -2.45
CA HIS A 95 -10.23 -18.09 -2.24
C HIS A 95 -9.43 -17.90 -0.95
N TYR A 96 -8.34 -17.15 -1.05
CA TYR A 96 -7.56 -16.70 0.10
C TYR A 96 -7.67 -15.19 0.24
N TYR A 97 -7.53 -14.67 1.46
CA TYR A 97 -7.39 -13.23 1.65
C TYR A 97 -6.10 -12.70 1.00
N ASP A 98 -6.18 -11.57 0.31
CA ASP A 98 -5.02 -10.81 -0.12
C ASP A 98 -4.39 -10.08 1.07
N LEU A 99 -3.51 -10.78 1.77
CA LEU A 99 -2.90 -10.27 3.00
C LEU A 99 -1.75 -9.28 2.72
N ARG A 100 -1.34 -9.08 1.46
CA ARG A 100 -0.13 -8.31 1.10
C ARG A 100 -0.16 -6.88 1.63
N PHE A 101 -1.30 -6.21 1.50
CA PHE A 101 -1.47 -4.83 1.94
C PHE A 101 -1.42 -4.71 3.47
N ILE A 102 -2.12 -5.60 4.17
CA ILE A 102 -2.13 -5.67 5.62
C ILE A 102 -0.74 -5.98 6.16
N PHE A 103 -0.01 -6.90 5.51
CA PHE A 103 1.37 -7.22 5.85
C PHE A 103 2.27 -5.98 5.84
N GLU A 104 2.27 -5.21 4.76
CA GLU A 104 3.10 -4.00 4.68
C GLU A 104 2.71 -2.97 5.73
N LEU A 105 1.42 -2.81 6.02
CA LEU A 105 0.97 -1.89 7.07
C LEU A 105 1.48 -2.33 8.44
N ILE A 106 1.35 -3.62 8.79
CA ILE A 106 1.84 -4.18 10.06
C ILE A 106 3.37 -4.05 10.16
N TYR A 107 4.09 -4.33 9.07
CA TYR A 107 5.53 -4.13 8.98
C TYR A 107 5.92 -2.66 9.23
N ASN A 108 5.07 -1.72 8.81
CA ASN A 108 5.19 -0.28 9.08
C ASN A 108 4.54 0.15 10.41
N LYS A 109 4.39 -0.76 11.38
CA LYS A 109 3.91 -0.49 12.76
C LYS A 109 2.43 -0.08 12.88
N PHE A 110 1.60 -0.44 11.91
CA PHE A 110 0.14 -0.37 12.06
C PHE A 110 -0.35 -1.22 13.24
N ASN A 111 -1.28 -0.68 14.03
CA ASN A 111 -1.90 -1.36 15.16
C ASN A 111 -3.41 -1.52 14.96
N TYR A 112 -3.87 -2.77 14.87
CA TYR A 112 -5.26 -3.13 14.56
C TYR A 112 -6.18 -3.26 15.79
N LYS A 113 -5.68 -3.08 17.03
CA LYS A 113 -6.44 -3.35 18.27
C LYS A 113 -7.84 -2.72 18.33
N ASN A 114 -8.02 -1.54 17.73
CA ASN A 114 -9.25 -0.76 17.79
C ASN A 114 -10.06 -0.82 16.48
N ILE A 115 -9.87 -1.86 15.68
CA ILE A 115 -10.64 -2.06 14.45
C ILE A 115 -11.60 -3.22 14.68
N PRO A 116 -12.92 -3.01 14.50
CA PRO A 116 -13.89 -4.08 14.62
C PRO A 116 -13.77 -5.00 13.40
N ILE A 117 -13.12 -6.15 13.58
CA ILE A 117 -13.02 -7.19 12.56
C ILE A 117 -14.04 -8.27 12.93
N LYS A 118 -14.95 -8.60 12.02
CA LYS A 118 -15.98 -9.63 12.25
C LYS A 118 -15.47 -11.04 11.93
N ASP A 119 -14.51 -11.15 11.02
CA ASP A 119 -14.00 -12.43 10.55
C ASP A 119 -12.87 -12.96 11.45
N GLU A 120 -13.11 -14.11 12.09
CA GLU A 120 -12.14 -14.74 12.99
C GLU A 120 -10.87 -15.24 12.28
N PHE A 121 -10.98 -15.70 11.04
CA PHE A 121 -9.83 -16.14 10.26
C PHE A 121 -8.92 -14.97 9.94
N LEU A 122 -9.49 -13.84 9.53
CA LEU A 122 -8.73 -12.61 9.28
C LEU A 122 -8.05 -12.09 10.55
N ILE A 123 -8.75 -12.12 11.70
CA ILE A 123 -8.15 -11.77 13.00
C ILE A 123 -6.95 -12.67 13.30
N LYS A 124 -7.09 -13.99 13.11
CA LYS A 124 -6.00 -14.95 13.32
C LYS A 124 -4.84 -14.65 12.37
N ALA A 125 -5.10 -14.44 11.07
CA ALA A 125 -4.08 -14.12 10.08
C ALA A 125 -3.28 -12.86 10.48
N ILE A 126 -3.97 -11.78 10.84
CA ILE A 126 -3.36 -10.53 11.32
C ILE A 126 -2.48 -10.76 12.56
N LYS A 127 -2.96 -11.56 13.52
CA LYS A 127 -2.17 -11.94 14.71
C LYS A 127 -0.88 -12.67 14.33
N TYR A 128 -0.96 -13.64 13.40
CA TYR A 128 0.21 -14.39 12.95
C TYR A 128 1.19 -13.55 12.12
N ILE A 129 0.69 -12.63 11.29
CA ILE A 129 1.54 -11.65 10.60
C ILE A 129 2.34 -10.85 11.63
N LYS A 130 1.66 -10.29 12.64
CA LYS A 130 2.31 -9.51 13.69
C LYS A 130 3.36 -10.31 14.47
N LYS A 131 3.09 -11.58 14.77
CA LYS A 131 4.05 -12.49 15.42
C LYS A 131 5.26 -12.82 14.55
N SER A 132 5.12 -12.72 13.23
CA SER A 132 6.18 -13.08 12.28
C SER A 132 7.18 -11.94 12.04
N ILE A 133 6.83 -10.70 12.39
CA ILE A 133 7.69 -9.52 12.22
C ILE A 133 9.00 -9.70 13.00
N SER A 134 10.11 -9.65 12.28
CA SER A 134 11.48 -9.65 12.84
C SER A 134 12.18 -8.31 12.56
N PHE A 135 13.45 -8.21 12.94
CA PHE A 135 14.28 -7.02 12.70
C PHE A 135 14.51 -6.73 11.22
N ASN A 136 14.45 -7.75 10.36
CA ASN A 136 14.59 -7.62 8.93
C ASN A 136 13.47 -8.34 8.16
N ARG A 137 13.29 -7.95 6.90
CA ARG A 137 12.25 -8.47 6.02
C ARG A 137 12.48 -9.93 5.65
N PHE A 138 13.73 -10.35 5.47
CA PHE A 138 14.07 -11.73 5.09
C PHE A 138 13.61 -12.73 6.16
N GLU A 139 13.95 -12.48 7.42
CA GLU A 139 13.48 -13.29 8.55
C GLU A 139 11.98 -13.22 8.73
N THR A 140 11.40 -12.05 8.50
CA THR A 140 9.94 -11.89 8.55
C THR A 140 9.25 -12.82 7.54
N ILE A 141 9.75 -12.87 6.30
CA ILE A 141 9.23 -13.76 5.25
C ILE A 141 9.44 -15.23 5.63
N TYR A 142 10.63 -15.58 6.16
CA TYR A 142 10.90 -16.93 6.65
C TYR A 142 9.98 -17.34 7.82
N ASN A 143 9.59 -16.41 8.70
CA ASN A 143 8.63 -16.70 9.76
C ASN A 143 7.22 -16.87 9.21
N ILE A 144 6.83 -16.06 8.22
CA ILE A 144 5.53 -16.16 7.54
C ILE A 144 5.36 -17.55 6.91
N SER A 145 6.38 -18.09 6.25
CA SER A 145 6.30 -19.38 5.55
C SER A 145 6.05 -20.57 6.48
N LYS A 146 6.26 -20.43 7.78
CA LYS A 146 5.96 -21.46 8.79
C LYS A 146 4.47 -21.57 9.13
N TYR A 147 3.65 -20.60 8.71
CA TYR A 147 2.23 -20.55 9.05
C TYR A 147 1.35 -20.85 7.83
N PRO A 148 0.67 -22.01 7.79
CA PRO A 148 -0.24 -22.35 6.69
C PRO A 148 -1.36 -21.34 6.49
N LEU A 149 -1.82 -20.66 7.56
CA LEU A 149 -2.84 -19.61 7.46
C LEU A 149 -2.38 -18.39 6.64
N LEU A 150 -1.06 -18.18 6.51
CA LEU A 150 -0.47 -17.09 5.76
C LEU A 150 -0.04 -17.52 4.35
N HIS A 151 -0.61 -18.61 3.84
CA HIS A 151 -0.28 -19.17 2.52
C HIS A 151 -0.30 -18.11 1.41
N SER A 152 -1.25 -17.16 1.46
CA SER A 152 -1.37 -16.06 0.49
C SER A 152 -0.21 -15.06 0.48
N LEU A 153 0.65 -15.08 1.50
CA LEU A 153 1.87 -14.30 1.58
C LEU A 153 3.12 -15.10 1.17
N SER A 154 3.06 -16.43 1.20
CA SER A 154 4.22 -17.31 0.96
C SER A 154 4.32 -17.79 -0.48
N TYR A 155 3.22 -17.79 -1.22
CA TYR A 155 3.15 -18.30 -2.58
C TYR A 155 2.64 -17.24 -3.56
N MET A 156 2.82 -17.52 -4.84
CA MET A 156 2.33 -16.68 -5.92
C MET A 156 0.86 -16.99 -6.17
N PHE A 157 0.02 -15.95 -6.13
CA PHE A 157 -1.41 -16.04 -6.44
C PHE A 157 -1.70 -15.18 -7.66
N THR A 158 -2.73 -15.55 -8.42
CA THR A 158 -3.33 -14.66 -9.41
C THR A 158 -4.22 -13.65 -8.68
N PRO A 159 -3.83 -12.36 -8.62
CA PRO A 159 -4.77 -11.34 -8.20
C PRO A 159 -5.82 -11.16 -9.29
N LYS A 160 -7.07 -10.88 -8.91
CA LYS A 160 -8.09 -10.42 -9.88
C LYS A 160 -7.63 -9.17 -10.67
N THR A 161 -6.63 -8.43 -10.18
CA THR A 161 -5.98 -7.30 -10.85
C THR A 161 -4.44 -7.45 -10.85
N LYS A 162 -3.85 -7.80 -12.00
CA LYS A 162 -2.42 -7.87 -12.40
C LYS A 162 -1.35 -8.31 -11.37
N TRP A 163 -0.57 -9.33 -11.75
CA TRP A 163 0.54 -9.98 -11.02
C TRP A 163 1.51 -9.07 -10.23
N VAL A 164 1.74 -9.38 -8.94
CA VAL A 164 2.84 -8.80 -8.15
C VAL A 164 3.28 -9.68 -6.95
N TYR A 165 4.60 -9.87 -6.80
CA TYR A 165 5.27 -10.49 -5.64
C TYR A 165 5.46 -9.53 -4.45
N ILE A 166 5.50 -10.08 -3.22
CA ILE A 166 5.99 -9.40 -2.00
C ILE A 166 7.52 -9.28 -2.01
#